data_AF-C3N6B3-F1
#
_entry.id   AF-C3N6B3-F1
#
_cell.length_a   1.000
_cell.length_b   1.000
_cell.length_c   1.000
_cell.angle_alpha   90.00
_cell.angle_beta   90.00
_cell.angle_gamma   90.00
#
_symmetry.space_group_name_H-M   'P 1'
#
loop_
_entity.id
_entity.type
_entity.pdbx_description
1 polymer ?
#
loop_
_entity_poly.entity_id
_entity_poly.type
_entity_poly.pdbx_seq_one_letter_code
_entity_poly.pdbx_strand_id
1 'polypeptide(L)'
;MICDNCKTREAVVLQTHTGRKLCKECFIEDVRKRVKLEAQKQELVNSNKILLAVSGGKDSLVLADTLSQFINPSKLIAFNINEGIRGYNRSEDVKKLEEYLKDLGIELIKSGFKEEVGFSLDEMLQASLKRNLNVSACTFCGGFRRKLINEAGIKVDADYVATGHNLDDEVQTIIINLIRGDLLRLIRLGDKPLIVSSKFVMRVKPLRKIYEWETTIYAHLKGFEFQETECPYISQKPTLRAKVRELLYKLEEKKPGTLLRILEQFDEISEKLKKEHRLTSELPNCIICEEPTTPGRTICKNCELLIRSGLMPQEYQKYLPIS
;
A
#
# COMPACT_ATOMS: atom_id res chain seq x y z
N MET A 1 -28.80 3.34 21.85
CA MET A 1 -28.51 1.92 22.21
C MET A 1 -27.18 1.87 22.96
N ILE A 2 -26.97 1.00 23.96
CA ILE A 2 -25.74 1.00 24.78
C ILE A 2 -24.59 0.22 24.11
N CYS A 3 -23.35 0.67 24.29
CA CYS A 3 -22.12 0.00 23.85
C CYS A 3 -21.96 -1.39 24.46
N ASP A 4 -21.73 -2.39 23.62
CA ASP A 4 -21.54 -3.78 24.04
C ASP A 4 -20.24 -4.03 24.80
N ASN A 5 -19.24 -3.16 24.65
CA ASN A 5 -17.95 -3.32 25.31
C ASN A 5 -17.91 -2.68 26.70
N CYS A 6 -18.21 -1.38 26.80
CA CYS A 6 -18.12 -0.66 28.08
C CYS A 6 -19.43 -0.62 28.87
N LYS A 7 -20.56 -1.04 28.27
CA LYS A 7 -21.90 -1.09 28.90
C LYS A 7 -22.40 0.23 29.51
N THR A 8 -21.76 1.36 29.17
CA THR A 8 -22.01 2.68 29.77
C THR A 8 -22.34 3.74 28.73
N ARG A 9 -21.50 3.89 27.71
CA ARG A 9 -21.66 4.91 26.65
C ARG A 9 -22.62 4.45 25.55
N GLU A 10 -23.20 5.41 24.84
CA GLU A 10 -24.01 5.13 23.66
C GLU A 10 -23.17 4.54 22.52
N ALA A 11 -23.71 3.51 21.88
CA ALA A 11 -23.13 2.92 20.69
C ALA A 11 -23.41 3.79 19.46
N VAL A 12 -22.37 4.05 18.69
CA VAL A 12 -22.42 4.86 17.45
C VAL A 12 -21.97 4.07 16.22
N VAL A 13 -21.38 2.88 16.41
CA VAL A 13 -20.92 2.00 15.33
C VAL A 13 -21.50 0.60 15.53
N LEU A 14 -22.01 -0.02 14.47
CA LEU A 14 -22.31 -1.45 14.41
C LEU A 14 -21.19 -2.16 13.65
N GLN A 15 -20.40 -2.98 14.34
CA GLN A 15 -19.35 -3.78 13.74
C GLN A 15 -19.95 -5.06 13.14
N THR A 16 -20.29 -5.01 11.85
CA THR A 16 -21.09 -6.03 11.16
C THR A 16 -20.49 -7.44 11.23
N HIS A 17 -19.17 -7.57 11.16
CA HIS A 17 -18.49 -8.88 11.18
C HIS A 17 -18.44 -9.53 12.57
N THR A 18 -18.67 -8.78 13.66
CA THR A 18 -18.77 -9.33 15.03
C THR A 18 -20.18 -9.23 15.63
N GLY A 19 -21.05 -8.40 15.03
CA GLY A 19 -22.38 -8.06 15.56
C GLY A 19 -22.35 -7.05 16.73
N ARG A 20 -21.18 -6.58 17.16
CA ARG A 20 -21.03 -5.71 18.33
C ARG A 20 -21.42 -4.26 18.01
N LYS A 21 -22.16 -3.64 18.91
CA LYS A 21 -22.46 -2.20 18.92
C LYS A 21 -21.45 -1.49 19.80
N LEU A 22 -20.66 -0.56 19.26
CA LEU A 22 -19.56 0.08 19.97
C LEU A 22 -19.75 1.59 20.06
N CYS A 23 -19.44 2.16 21.24
CA CYS A 23 -19.21 3.61 21.38
C CYS A 23 -17.90 4.02 20.68
N LYS A 24 -17.73 5.33 20.47
CA LYS A 24 -16.55 5.92 19.82
C LYS A 24 -15.23 5.39 20.38
N GLU A 25 -15.04 5.44 21.69
CA GLU A 25 -13.76 5.09 22.34
C GLU A 25 -13.49 3.59 22.23
N CYS A 26 -14.52 2.75 22.42
CA CYS A 26 -14.36 1.32 22.32
C CYS A 26 -14.11 0.85 20.88
N PHE A 27 -14.67 1.52 19.88
CA PHE A 27 -14.38 1.24 18.49
C PHE A 27 -12.93 1.60 18.12
N ILE A 28 -12.47 2.79 18.50
CA ILE A 28 -11.09 3.23 18.27
C ILE A 28 -10.09 2.28 18.93
N GLU A 29 -10.35 1.88 20.17
CA GLU A 29 -9.47 0.95 20.89
C GLU A 29 -9.51 -0.47 20.30
N ASP A 30 -10.66 -0.95 19.83
CA ASP A 30 -10.78 -2.24 19.14
C ASP A 30 -9.90 -2.29 17.87
N VAL A 31 -9.96 -1.24 17.04
CA VAL A 31 -9.11 -1.11 15.85
C VAL A 31 -7.63 -1.05 16.23
N ARG A 32 -7.25 -0.18 17.18
CA ARG A 32 -5.85 -0.07 17.66
C ARG A 32 -5.31 -1.39 18.17
N LYS A 33 -6.11 -2.13 18.95
CA LYS A 33 -5.75 -3.45 19.46
C LYS A 33 -5.51 -4.45 18.33
N ARG A 34 -6.40 -4.51 17.33
CA ARG A 34 -6.22 -5.42 16.19
C ARG A 34 -5.00 -5.05 15.34
N VAL A 35 -4.74 -3.76 15.12
CA VAL A 35 -3.51 -3.30 14.44
C VAL A 35 -2.27 -3.68 15.23
N LYS A 36 -2.28 -3.50 16.56
CA LYS A 36 -1.17 -3.89 17.44
C LYS A 36 -0.86 -5.38 17.34
N LEU A 37 -1.88 -6.24 17.36
CA LEU A 37 -1.71 -7.68 17.23
C LEU A 37 -1.08 -8.06 15.89
N GLU A 38 -1.52 -7.47 14.79
CA GLU A 38 -0.93 -7.73 13.46
C GLU A 38 0.49 -7.17 13.36
N ALA A 39 0.76 -5.97 13.89
CA ALA A 39 2.10 -5.38 13.93
C ALA A 39 3.09 -6.21 14.78
N GLN A 40 2.63 -6.83 15.86
CA GLN A 40 3.41 -7.77 16.66
C GLN A 40 3.72 -9.04 15.87
N LYS A 41 2.73 -9.61 15.16
CA LYS A 41 2.92 -10.78 14.29
C LYS A 41 3.92 -10.50 13.16
N GLN A 42 3.91 -9.27 12.64
CA GLN A 42 4.84 -8.78 11.62
C GLN A 42 6.17 -8.26 12.17
N GLU A 43 6.43 -8.41 13.48
CA GLU A 43 7.68 -8.05 14.16
C GLU A 43 8.04 -6.54 14.18
N LEU A 44 7.10 -5.65 13.82
CA LEU A 44 7.34 -4.20 13.81
C LEU A 44 7.70 -3.63 15.18
N VAL A 45 7.12 -4.15 16.26
CA VAL A 45 7.30 -3.60 17.61
C VAL A 45 8.77 -3.65 18.07
N ASN A 46 9.52 -4.63 17.58
CA ASN A 46 10.93 -4.84 17.93
C ASN A 46 11.89 -4.12 16.98
N SER A 47 11.39 -3.49 15.92
CA SER A 47 12.24 -2.77 14.96
C SER A 47 12.85 -1.50 15.56
N ASN A 48 13.99 -1.10 15.00
CA ASN A 48 14.66 0.15 15.30
C ASN A 48 14.05 1.30 14.52
N LYS A 49 13.71 1.08 13.25
CA LYS A 49 13.18 2.12 12.38
C LYS A 49 12.19 1.59 11.35
N ILE A 50 11.07 2.31 11.21
CA ILE A 50 9.99 1.97 10.29
C ILE A 50 9.70 3.17 9.40
N LEU A 51 9.73 2.97 8.09
CA LEU A 51 9.24 3.94 7.12
C LEU A 51 7.73 3.76 6.90
N LEU A 52 6.93 4.79 7.12
CA LEU A 52 5.49 4.83 6.81
C LEU A 52 5.28 5.45 5.43
N ALA A 53 4.82 4.68 4.45
CA ALA A 53 4.43 5.24 3.16
C ALA A 53 3.04 5.92 3.29
N VAL A 54 3.02 7.25 3.31
CA VAL A 54 1.82 8.05 3.56
C VAL A 54 1.39 8.80 2.30
N SER A 55 0.14 8.63 1.88
CA SER A 55 -0.41 9.32 0.71
C SER A 55 -1.23 10.57 1.06
N GLY A 56 -1.45 10.85 2.35
CA GLY A 56 -2.38 11.89 2.80
C GLY A 56 -3.85 11.45 2.78
N GLY A 57 -4.12 10.16 2.53
CA GLY A 57 -5.47 9.59 2.58
C GLY A 57 -5.80 8.99 3.96
N LYS A 58 -7.09 8.67 4.15
CA LYS A 58 -7.63 8.12 5.41
C LYS A 58 -6.81 6.96 5.97
N ASP A 59 -6.51 5.95 5.15
CA ASP A 59 -5.87 4.72 5.62
C ASP A 59 -4.42 4.97 6.07
N SER A 60 -3.69 5.88 5.41
CA SER A 60 -2.34 6.24 5.84
C SER A 60 -2.31 7.02 7.15
N LEU A 61 -3.33 7.86 7.41
CA LEU A 61 -3.45 8.56 8.70
C LEU A 61 -3.85 7.59 9.82
N VAL A 62 -4.76 6.66 9.56
CA VAL A 62 -5.12 5.60 10.50
C VAL A 62 -3.90 4.73 10.83
N LEU A 63 -3.08 4.38 9.83
CA LEU A 63 -1.83 3.67 10.05
C LEU A 63 -0.88 4.44 10.98
N ALA A 64 -0.65 5.73 10.70
CA ALA A 64 0.24 6.57 11.52
C ALA A 64 -0.28 6.73 12.96
N ASP A 65 -1.58 7.03 13.15
CA ASP A 65 -2.18 7.16 14.48
C ASP A 65 -2.09 5.86 15.27
N THR A 66 -2.45 4.73 14.65
CA THR A 66 -2.51 3.45 15.36
C THR A 66 -1.13 2.97 15.78
N LEU A 67 -0.11 3.05 14.90
CA LEU A 67 1.25 2.64 15.22
C LEU A 67 1.89 3.54 16.30
N SER A 68 1.65 4.84 16.27
CA SER A 68 2.22 5.79 17.25
C SER A 68 1.73 5.56 18.69
N GLN A 69 0.63 4.81 18.88
CA GLN A 69 0.13 4.48 20.22
C GLN A 69 0.99 3.45 20.97
N PHE A 70 1.78 2.64 20.26
CA PHE A 70 2.52 1.54 20.87
C PHE A 70 3.94 1.37 20.32
N ILE A 71 4.33 2.15 19.31
CA ILE A 71 5.70 2.30 18.84
C ILE A 71 6.13 3.74 19.13
N ASN A 72 7.33 3.91 19.69
CA ASN A 72 7.87 5.25 19.94
C ASN A 72 7.90 6.04 18.61
N PRO A 73 7.25 7.22 18.53
CA PRO A 73 7.22 8.02 17.32
C PRO A 73 8.60 8.34 16.72
N SER A 74 9.65 8.43 17.55
CA SER A 74 11.02 8.65 17.07
C SER A 74 11.59 7.51 16.21
N LYS A 75 10.95 6.34 16.22
CA LYS A 75 11.27 5.19 15.36
C LYS A 75 10.49 5.19 14.06
N LEU A 76 9.49 6.06 13.93
CA LEU A 76 8.61 6.16 12.78
C LEU A 76 9.04 7.34 11.92
N ILE A 77 9.21 7.12 10.62
CA ILE A 77 9.49 8.18 9.65
C ILE A 77 8.45 8.06 8.54
N ALA A 78 7.72 9.12 8.27
CA ALA A 78 6.75 9.14 7.19
C ALA A 78 7.41 9.56 5.87
N PHE A 79 6.94 8.98 4.77
CA PHE A 79 7.38 9.31 3.41
C PHE A 79 6.19 9.55 2.51
N ASN A 80 6.11 10.77 1.96
CA ASN A 80 5.10 11.18 1.00
C ASN A 80 5.73 11.43 -0.38
N ILE A 81 5.03 10.99 -1.43
CA ILE A 81 5.47 11.16 -2.82
C ILE A 81 4.47 12.04 -3.54
N ASN A 82 4.97 13.08 -4.21
CA ASN A 82 4.22 13.84 -5.20
C ASN A 82 4.44 13.24 -6.60
N GLU A 83 3.42 12.60 -7.15
CA GLU A 83 3.47 12.01 -8.49
C GLU A 83 3.45 13.06 -9.61
N GLY A 84 3.16 14.32 -9.30
CA GLY A 84 3.07 15.41 -10.27
C GLY A 84 1.83 15.31 -11.17
N ILE A 85 0.71 14.91 -10.57
CA ILE A 85 -0.61 14.84 -11.22
C ILE A 85 -1.32 16.18 -11.05
N ARG A 86 -1.76 16.81 -12.13
CA ARG A 86 -2.44 18.11 -12.04
C ARG A 86 -3.73 18.02 -11.22
N GLY A 87 -3.80 18.82 -10.14
CA GLY A 87 -4.99 18.96 -9.28
C GLY A 87 -5.15 17.89 -8.19
N TYR A 88 -4.24 16.92 -8.11
CA TYR A 88 -4.16 15.86 -7.10
C TYR A 88 -2.90 16.05 -6.25
N ASN A 89 -2.89 15.61 -4.98
CA ASN A 89 -1.78 15.87 -4.04
C ASN A 89 -1.45 17.36 -3.93
N ARG A 90 -2.48 18.14 -3.55
CA ARG A 90 -2.36 19.60 -3.45
C ARG A 90 -1.44 19.95 -2.28
N SER A 91 -0.73 21.07 -2.43
CA SER A 91 0.20 21.54 -1.40
C SER A 91 -0.45 21.75 -0.03
N GLU A 92 -1.74 22.11 0.00
CA GLU A 92 -2.54 22.27 1.22
C GLU A 92 -2.76 20.92 1.93
N ASP A 93 -3.13 19.87 1.18
CA ASP A 93 -3.34 18.53 1.74
C ASP A 93 -2.05 17.96 2.35
N VAL A 94 -0.92 18.23 1.70
CA VAL A 94 0.42 17.81 2.19
C VAL A 94 0.81 18.57 3.46
N LYS A 95 0.44 19.86 3.58
CA LYS A 95 0.69 20.63 4.81
C LYS A 95 -0.13 20.10 5.98
N LYS A 96 -1.41 19.79 5.78
CA LYS A 96 -2.26 19.18 6.81
C LYS A 96 -1.71 17.84 7.29
N LEU A 97 -1.24 17.00 6.37
CA LEU A 97 -0.56 15.75 6.69
C LEU A 97 0.70 15.98 7.53
N GLU A 98 1.52 16.97 7.16
CA GLU A 98 2.75 17.31 7.88
C GLU A 98 2.47 17.79 9.30
N GLU A 99 1.49 18.68 9.49
CA GLU A 99 1.06 19.18 10.79
C GLU A 99 0.57 18.03 11.68
N TYR A 100 -0.28 17.15 11.14
CA TYR A 100 -0.78 16.00 11.86
C TYR A 100 0.33 15.02 12.28
N LEU A 101 1.28 14.72 11.38
CA LEU A 101 2.40 13.84 11.69
C LEU A 101 3.33 14.46 12.74
N LYS A 102 3.53 15.78 12.68
CA LYS A 102 4.30 16.54 13.67
C LYS A 102 3.66 16.44 15.05
N ASP A 103 2.33 16.53 15.15
CA ASP A 103 1.60 16.35 16.42
C ASP A 103 1.76 14.93 16.99
N LEU A 104 1.93 13.94 16.13
CA LEU A 104 2.27 12.57 16.53
C LEU A 104 3.76 12.38 16.87
N GLY A 105 4.61 13.38 16.65
CA GLY A 105 6.07 13.28 16.81
C GLY A 105 6.77 12.48 15.71
N ILE A 106 6.17 12.41 14.51
CA ILE A 106 6.67 11.65 13.35
C ILE A 106 7.22 12.63 12.32
N GLU A 107 8.48 12.43 11.90
CA GLU A 107 9.10 13.21 10.83
C GLU A 107 8.49 12.86 9.47
N LEU A 108 8.27 13.85 8.61
CA LEU A 108 7.81 13.65 7.24
C LEU A 108 8.91 14.00 6.21
N ILE A 109 9.35 13.00 5.46
CA ILE A 109 10.17 13.15 4.27
C ILE A 109 9.26 13.28 3.04
N LYS A 110 9.50 14.29 2.21
CA LYS A 110 8.77 14.52 0.96
C LYS A 110 9.71 14.31 -0.22
N SER A 111 9.19 13.72 -1.28
CA SER A 111 9.89 13.54 -2.55
C SER A 111 8.87 13.57 -3.69
N GLY A 112 9.31 13.54 -4.94
CA GLY A 112 8.42 13.56 -6.09
C GLY A 112 8.99 12.89 -7.33
N PHE A 113 8.09 12.47 -8.23
CA PHE A 113 8.50 11.81 -9.48
C PHE A 113 9.39 12.72 -10.33
N LYS A 114 9.09 14.02 -10.38
CA LYS A 114 9.86 14.97 -11.18
C LYS A 114 11.31 15.08 -10.70
N GLU A 115 11.53 15.06 -9.40
CA GLU A 115 12.84 15.17 -8.77
C GLU A 115 13.64 13.86 -8.91
N GLU A 116 13.03 12.73 -8.55
CA GLU A 116 13.75 11.44 -8.48
C GLU A 116 13.83 10.69 -9.82
N VAL A 117 12.87 10.93 -10.71
CA VAL A 117 12.76 10.22 -12.00
C VAL A 117 13.01 11.15 -13.19
N GLY A 118 13.00 12.47 -12.98
CA GLY A 118 13.13 13.49 -14.04
C GLY A 118 11.82 13.84 -14.75
N PHE A 119 10.75 13.10 -14.48
CA PHE A 119 9.45 13.25 -15.15
C PHE A 119 8.30 13.14 -14.15
N SER A 120 7.26 13.96 -14.30
CA SER A 120 6.00 13.75 -13.59
C SER A 120 5.20 12.60 -14.22
N LEU A 121 4.18 12.10 -13.50
CA LEU A 121 3.26 11.10 -14.07
C LEU A 121 2.54 11.65 -15.31
N ASP A 122 2.12 12.91 -15.29
CA ASP A 122 1.45 13.55 -16.42
C ASP A 122 2.39 13.59 -17.65
N GLU A 123 3.67 13.94 -17.47
CA GLU A 123 4.67 13.93 -18.54
C GLU A 123 4.90 12.52 -19.10
N MET A 124 4.99 11.51 -18.22
CA MET A 124 5.11 10.11 -18.63
C MET A 124 3.93 9.65 -19.49
N LEU A 125 2.72 10.01 -19.09
CA LEU A 125 1.50 9.67 -19.82
C LEU A 125 1.43 10.38 -21.17
N GLN A 126 1.75 11.67 -21.22
CA GLN A 126 1.77 12.42 -22.48
C GLN A 126 2.78 11.84 -23.47
N ALA A 127 3.98 11.46 -23.01
CA ALA A 127 4.98 10.80 -23.86
C ALA A 127 4.52 9.42 -24.34
N SER A 128 3.89 8.63 -23.46
CA SER A 128 3.30 7.33 -23.79
C SER A 128 2.23 7.45 -24.88
N LEU A 129 1.32 8.43 -24.76
CA LEU A 129 0.26 8.69 -25.72
C LEU A 129 0.81 9.11 -27.09
N LYS A 130 1.80 9.99 -27.14
CA LYS A 130 2.47 10.42 -28.39
C LYS A 130 3.08 9.26 -29.18
N ARG A 131 3.41 8.15 -28.51
CA ARG A 131 3.96 6.93 -29.11
C ARG A 131 2.95 5.79 -29.24
N ASN A 132 1.66 6.08 -29.08
CA ASN A 132 0.58 5.10 -29.16
C ASN A 132 0.76 3.90 -28.22
N LEU A 133 1.42 4.11 -27.07
CA LEU A 133 1.53 3.11 -26.03
C LEU A 133 0.26 3.12 -25.20
N ASN A 134 -0.54 2.06 -25.33
CA ASN A 134 -1.78 1.86 -24.56
C ASN A 134 -1.47 1.39 -23.12
N VAL A 135 -0.70 2.18 -22.38
CA VAL A 135 -0.30 1.89 -20.99
C VAL A 135 -1.05 2.83 -20.04
N SER A 136 -1.65 2.26 -18.98
CA SER A 136 -2.39 3.03 -17.99
C SER A 136 -1.49 3.86 -17.07
N ALA A 137 -1.99 4.99 -16.58
CA ALA A 137 -1.36 5.81 -15.54
C ALA A 137 -0.93 4.98 -14.32
N CYS A 138 -1.81 4.07 -13.85
CA CYS A 138 -1.57 3.20 -12.71
C CYS A 138 -0.38 2.25 -12.91
N THR A 139 -0.06 1.90 -14.16
CA THR A 139 1.11 1.07 -14.49
C THR A 139 2.42 1.83 -14.23
N PHE A 140 2.50 3.09 -14.67
CA PHE A 140 3.64 3.96 -14.37
C PHE A 140 3.69 4.28 -12.87
N CYS A 141 2.62 4.88 -12.34
CA CYS A 141 2.54 5.35 -10.96
C CYS A 141 2.89 4.25 -9.96
N GLY A 142 2.26 3.08 -10.04
CA GLY A 142 2.54 1.99 -9.10
C GLY A 142 3.99 1.50 -9.17
N GLY A 143 4.59 1.45 -10.37
CA GLY A 143 5.96 1.03 -10.59
C GLY A 143 6.98 1.96 -9.94
N PHE A 144 6.86 3.26 -10.21
CA PHE A 144 7.76 4.28 -9.64
C PHE A 144 7.51 4.49 -8.15
N ARG A 145 6.26 4.50 -7.69
CA ARG A 145 5.96 4.65 -6.25
C ARG A 145 6.61 3.55 -5.41
N ARG A 146 6.56 2.29 -5.87
CA ARG A 146 7.23 1.18 -5.19
C ARG A 146 8.75 1.28 -5.19
N LYS A 147 9.33 1.88 -6.24
CA LYS A 147 10.77 2.12 -6.34
C LYS A 147 11.18 3.18 -5.32
N LEU A 148 10.57 4.36 -5.37
CA LEU A 148 10.90 5.48 -4.49
C LEU A 148 10.68 5.15 -3.01
N ILE A 149 9.61 4.44 -2.67
CA ILE A 149 9.37 3.97 -1.29
C ILE A 149 10.52 3.05 -0.81
N ASN A 150 11.02 2.17 -1.69
CA ASN A 150 12.12 1.28 -1.34
C ASN A 150 13.42 2.05 -1.14
N GLU A 151 13.76 2.95 -2.07
CA GLU A 151 14.95 3.81 -1.98
C GLU A 151 14.91 4.69 -0.72
N ALA A 152 13.75 5.27 -0.39
CA ALA A 152 13.58 6.03 0.85
C ALA A 152 13.81 5.15 2.09
N GLY A 153 13.31 3.91 2.08
CA GLY A 153 13.52 2.94 3.16
C GLY A 153 15.00 2.63 3.37
N ILE A 154 15.75 2.41 2.28
CA ILE A 154 17.21 2.20 2.34
C ILE A 154 17.92 3.45 2.86
N LYS A 155 17.56 4.63 2.32
CA LYS A 155 18.20 5.91 2.66
C LYS A 155 18.09 6.24 4.15
N VAL A 156 16.96 5.90 4.77
CA VAL A 156 16.78 6.11 6.21
C VAL A 156 17.25 4.94 7.06
N ASP A 157 17.73 3.85 6.47
CA ASP A 157 18.08 2.61 7.17
C ASP A 157 16.89 2.02 7.96
N ALA A 158 15.75 1.86 7.26
CA ALA A 158 14.54 1.27 7.83
C ALA A 158 14.60 -0.27 7.81
N ASP A 159 14.24 -0.89 8.93
CA ASP A 159 14.05 -2.34 9.01
C ASP A 159 12.82 -2.78 8.18
N TYR A 160 11.78 -1.94 8.20
CA TYR A 160 10.51 -2.18 7.54
C TYR A 160 9.92 -0.93 6.89
N VAL A 161 9.18 -1.14 5.81
CA VAL A 161 8.25 -0.17 5.23
C VAL A 161 6.82 -0.60 5.54
N ALA A 162 6.07 0.19 6.29
CA ALA A 162 4.65 -0.01 6.52
C ALA A 162 3.80 0.78 5.50
N THR A 163 2.73 0.14 5.01
CA THR A 163 1.79 0.75 4.06
C THR A 163 0.35 0.63 4.55
N GLY A 164 -0.50 1.61 4.22
CA GLY A 164 -1.89 1.66 4.67
C GLY A 164 -2.87 0.75 3.93
N HIS A 165 -2.43 -0.40 3.40
CA HIS A 165 -3.35 -1.34 2.74
C HIS A 165 -4.20 -2.04 3.80
N ASN A 166 -5.52 -1.97 3.62
CA ASN A 166 -6.51 -2.54 4.51
C ASN A 166 -6.93 -3.97 4.07
N LEU A 167 -7.87 -4.57 4.78
CA LEU A 167 -8.38 -5.92 4.49
C LEU A 167 -8.95 -6.05 3.08
N ASP A 168 -9.76 -5.07 2.66
CA ASP A 168 -10.39 -5.05 1.35
C ASP A 168 -9.34 -5.02 0.24
N ASP A 169 -8.29 -4.21 0.38
CA ASP A 169 -7.17 -4.15 -0.56
C ASP A 169 -6.44 -5.49 -0.72
N GLU A 170 -6.22 -6.19 0.40
CA GLU A 170 -5.54 -7.49 0.41
C GLU A 170 -6.39 -8.56 -0.24
N VAL A 171 -7.67 -8.67 0.14
CA VAL A 171 -8.56 -9.68 -0.43
C VAL A 171 -8.81 -9.42 -1.91
N GLN A 172 -8.98 -8.15 -2.32
CA GLN A 172 -9.04 -7.79 -3.74
C GLN A 172 -7.76 -8.25 -4.48
N THR A 173 -6.59 -8.06 -3.87
CA THR A 173 -5.31 -8.47 -4.47
C THR A 173 -5.20 -9.99 -4.61
N ILE A 174 -5.62 -10.74 -3.59
CA ILE A 174 -5.65 -12.22 -3.63
C ILE A 174 -6.56 -12.69 -4.78
N ILE A 175 -7.80 -12.21 -4.82
CA ILE A 175 -8.79 -12.63 -5.81
C ILE A 175 -8.37 -12.23 -7.23
N ILE A 176 -7.82 -11.02 -7.43
CA ILE A 176 -7.31 -10.60 -8.74
C ILE A 176 -6.20 -11.53 -9.24
N ASN A 177 -5.25 -11.91 -8.39
CA ASN A 177 -4.16 -12.78 -8.79
C ASN A 177 -4.64 -14.22 -9.04
N LEU A 178 -5.64 -14.69 -8.28
CA LEU A 178 -6.31 -15.96 -8.53
C LEU A 178 -7.01 -15.99 -9.90
N ILE A 179 -7.80 -14.95 -10.22
CA ILE A 179 -8.47 -14.81 -11.53
C ILE A 179 -7.47 -14.78 -12.68
N ARG A 180 -6.28 -14.20 -12.46
CA ARG A 180 -5.21 -14.13 -13.47
C ARG A 180 -4.41 -15.43 -13.61
N GLY A 181 -4.59 -16.41 -12.72
CA GLY A 181 -3.77 -17.63 -12.70
C GLY A 181 -2.30 -17.38 -12.35
N ASP A 182 -1.97 -16.28 -11.68
CA ASP A 182 -0.59 -15.89 -11.38
C ASP A 182 -0.10 -16.52 -10.06
N LEU A 183 0.16 -17.83 -10.10
CA LEU A 183 0.54 -18.61 -8.92
C LEU A 183 1.81 -18.09 -8.25
N LEU A 184 2.80 -17.67 -9.03
CA LEU A 184 4.05 -17.13 -8.48
C LEU A 184 3.83 -15.84 -7.68
N ARG A 185 2.91 -14.96 -8.11
CA ARG A 185 2.54 -13.79 -7.31
C ARG A 185 1.76 -14.19 -6.06
N LEU A 186 0.87 -15.17 -6.14
CA LEU A 186 0.12 -15.65 -4.98
C LEU A 186 1.05 -16.18 -3.87
N ILE A 187 2.07 -16.99 -4.21
CA ILE A 187 3.02 -17.52 -3.21
C ILE A 187 3.81 -16.40 -2.51
N ARG A 188 3.98 -15.24 -3.15
CA ARG A 188 4.66 -14.07 -2.56
C ARG A 188 3.77 -13.23 -1.64
N LEU A 189 2.44 -13.40 -1.70
CA LEU A 189 1.50 -12.74 -0.79
C LEU A 189 1.50 -13.44 0.58
N GLY A 190 0.86 -12.83 1.57
CA GLY A 190 0.77 -13.35 2.94
C GLY A 190 1.17 -12.30 3.98
N ASP A 191 1.19 -12.71 5.24
CA ASP A 191 1.49 -11.88 6.41
C ASP A 191 2.94 -11.38 6.46
N LYS A 192 3.89 -12.26 6.14
CA LYS A 192 5.32 -11.94 6.01
C LYS A 192 5.72 -12.00 4.54
N PRO A 193 6.13 -10.87 3.94
CA PRO A 193 6.65 -10.88 2.57
C PRO A 193 7.96 -11.68 2.52
N LEU A 194 8.24 -12.30 1.37
CA LEU A 194 9.55 -12.89 1.13
C LEU A 194 10.55 -11.81 0.75
N ILE A 195 11.72 -11.81 1.40
CA ILE A 195 12.87 -11.04 0.92
C ILE A 195 13.42 -11.77 -0.30
N VAL A 196 13.21 -11.18 -1.47
CA VAL A 196 13.62 -11.73 -2.77
C VAL A 196 14.88 -11.06 -3.32
N SER A 197 15.38 -10.02 -2.64
CA SER A 197 16.66 -9.40 -2.92
C SER A 197 17.16 -8.64 -1.70
N SER A 198 18.48 -8.65 -1.53
CA SER A 198 19.20 -7.81 -0.56
C SER A 198 18.96 -6.30 -0.73
N LYS A 199 18.55 -5.85 -1.93
CA LYS A 199 18.24 -4.45 -2.23
C LYS A 199 16.81 -4.03 -1.87
N PHE A 200 16.01 -4.91 -1.27
CA PHE A 200 14.64 -4.59 -0.91
C PHE A 200 14.44 -4.49 0.60
N VAL A 201 13.82 -3.39 1.03
CA VAL A 201 13.31 -3.23 2.39
C VAL A 201 12.01 -4.01 2.53
N MET A 202 11.86 -4.70 3.66
CA MET A 202 10.71 -5.55 3.92
C MET A 202 9.42 -4.72 4.06
N ARG A 203 8.35 -5.14 3.36
CA ARG A 203 7.07 -4.39 3.35
C ARG A 203 5.99 -5.06 4.17
N VAL A 204 5.45 -4.32 5.12
CA VAL A 204 4.42 -4.78 6.05
C VAL A 204 3.14 -3.98 5.90
N LYS A 205 2.03 -4.58 6.34
CA LYS A 205 0.69 -4.01 6.19
C LYS A 205 -0.08 -4.18 7.50
N PRO A 206 0.15 -3.32 8.51
CA PRO A 206 -0.48 -3.47 9.82
C PRO A 206 -2.01 -3.36 9.78
N LEU A 207 -2.57 -2.70 8.76
CA LEU A 207 -4.02 -2.56 8.58
C LEU A 207 -4.68 -3.74 7.84
N ARG A 208 -3.93 -4.78 7.44
CA ARG A 208 -4.47 -5.86 6.58
C ARG A 208 -5.63 -6.65 7.17
N LYS A 209 -5.88 -6.57 8.49
CA LYS A 209 -7.04 -7.18 9.15
C LYS A 209 -8.11 -6.17 9.60
N ILE A 210 -8.00 -4.92 9.14
CA ILE A 210 -8.95 -3.84 9.40
C ILE A 210 -9.73 -3.59 8.11
N TYR A 211 -11.05 -3.53 8.17
CA TYR A 211 -11.86 -3.25 6.99
C TYR A 211 -11.69 -1.80 6.52
N GLU A 212 -11.88 -1.56 5.22
CA GLU A 212 -11.90 -0.19 4.67
C GLU A 212 -12.99 0.68 5.31
N TRP A 213 -14.18 0.10 5.59
CA TRP A 213 -15.23 0.83 6.28
C TRP A 213 -14.80 1.19 7.72
N GLU A 214 -13.98 0.35 8.37
CA GLU A 214 -13.48 0.63 9.71
C GLU A 214 -12.45 1.77 9.70
N THR A 215 -11.51 1.78 8.75
CA THR A 215 -10.57 2.90 8.61
C THR A 215 -11.29 4.20 8.29
N THR A 216 -12.37 4.13 7.51
CA THR A 216 -13.25 5.29 7.22
C THR A 216 -13.92 5.83 8.48
N ILE A 217 -14.62 4.98 9.24
CA ILE A 217 -15.28 5.39 10.48
C ILE A 217 -14.26 5.87 11.52
N TYR A 218 -13.09 5.22 11.59
CA TYR A 218 -12.01 5.63 12.48
C TYR A 218 -11.55 7.05 12.18
N ALA A 219 -11.24 7.34 10.91
CA ALA A 219 -10.78 8.65 10.46
C ALA A 219 -11.85 9.72 10.75
N HIS A 220 -13.12 9.41 10.48
CA HIS A 220 -14.24 10.32 10.78
C HIS A 220 -14.37 10.60 12.28
N LEU A 221 -14.37 9.57 13.13
CA LEU A 221 -14.49 9.72 14.58
C LEU A 221 -13.31 10.48 15.21
N LYS A 222 -12.12 10.35 14.63
CA LYS A 222 -10.92 11.10 15.02
C LYS A 222 -10.88 12.53 14.47
N GLY A 223 -11.76 12.87 13.52
CA GLY A 223 -11.79 14.19 12.89
C GLY A 223 -10.57 14.44 12.00
N PHE A 224 -10.07 13.40 11.31
CA PHE A 224 -8.94 13.57 10.40
C PHE A 224 -9.33 14.42 9.20
N GLU A 225 -8.51 15.44 8.93
CA GLU A 225 -8.55 16.16 7.66
C GLU A 225 -7.58 15.48 6.68
N PHE A 226 -8.12 14.77 5.69
CA PHE A 226 -7.35 14.07 4.67
C PHE A 226 -7.76 14.52 3.28
N GLN A 227 -6.93 14.18 2.29
CA GLN A 227 -7.24 14.48 0.90
C GLN A 227 -8.46 13.67 0.44
N GLU A 228 -9.56 14.37 0.15
CA GLU A 228 -10.78 13.77 -0.41
C GLU A 228 -10.74 13.69 -1.94
N THR A 229 -9.81 14.41 -2.58
CA THR A 229 -9.69 14.41 -4.05
C THR A 229 -9.20 13.04 -4.53
N GLU A 230 -10.06 12.32 -5.24
CA GLU A 230 -9.68 11.08 -5.93
C GLU A 230 -8.74 11.37 -7.11
N CYS A 231 -7.88 10.39 -7.42
CA CYS A 231 -6.99 10.51 -8.57
C CYS A 231 -7.80 10.50 -9.87
N PRO A 232 -7.61 11.48 -10.78
CA PRO A 232 -8.41 11.61 -12.01
C PRO A 232 -8.22 10.43 -12.99
N TYR A 233 -7.15 9.64 -12.81
CA TYR A 233 -6.86 8.49 -13.63
C TYR A 233 -7.56 7.19 -13.18
N ILE A 234 -8.18 7.16 -11.99
CA ILE A 234 -8.89 5.98 -11.49
C ILE A 234 -10.17 5.70 -12.30
N SER A 235 -10.87 6.77 -12.71
CA SER A 235 -12.23 6.69 -13.27
C SER A 235 -12.30 6.40 -14.77
N GLN A 236 -11.16 6.25 -15.45
CA GLN A 236 -11.14 6.21 -16.92
C GLN A 236 -11.64 4.88 -17.50
N LYS A 237 -11.57 3.76 -16.77
CA LYS A 237 -12.16 2.46 -17.15
C LYS A 237 -12.49 1.63 -15.89
N PRO A 238 -13.64 0.94 -15.79
CA PRO A 238 -13.91 0.04 -14.68
C PRO A 238 -12.88 -1.10 -14.67
N THR A 239 -11.95 -1.02 -13.72
CA THR A 239 -10.85 -1.96 -13.61
C THR A 239 -11.35 -3.31 -13.13
N LEU A 240 -10.58 -4.37 -13.38
CA LEU A 240 -10.84 -5.69 -12.76
C LEU A 240 -10.97 -5.57 -11.24
N ARG A 241 -10.22 -4.65 -10.61
CA ARG A 241 -10.31 -4.38 -9.17
C ARG A 241 -11.68 -3.85 -8.76
N ALA A 242 -12.28 -2.94 -9.52
CA ALA A 242 -13.62 -2.43 -9.24
C ALA A 242 -14.68 -3.54 -9.28
N LYS A 243 -14.63 -4.41 -10.31
CA LYS A 243 -15.54 -5.57 -10.41
C LYS A 243 -15.37 -6.56 -9.26
N VAL A 244 -14.13 -6.83 -8.87
CA VAL A 244 -13.83 -7.71 -7.73
C VAL A 244 -14.32 -7.09 -6.43
N ARG A 245 -14.16 -5.77 -6.22
CA ARG A 245 -14.67 -5.06 -5.04
C ARG A 245 -16.18 -5.21 -4.91
N GLU A 246 -16.95 -4.97 -5.97
CA GLU A 246 -18.40 -5.14 -5.97
C GLU A 246 -18.83 -6.56 -5.60
N LEU A 247 -18.13 -7.57 -6.15
CA LEU A 247 -18.37 -8.97 -5.80
C LEU A 247 -18.11 -9.23 -4.31
N LEU A 248 -16.97 -8.75 -3.80
CA LEU A 248 -16.58 -8.93 -2.41
C LEU A 248 -17.56 -8.28 -1.44
N TYR A 249 -18.07 -7.09 -1.76
CA TYR A 249 -19.09 -6.42 -0.95
C TYR A 249 -20.40 -7.20 -0.89
N LYS A 250 -20.86 -7.77 -2.02
CA LYS A 250 -22.06 -8.64 -2.04
C LYS A 250 -21.89 -9.90 -1.20
N LEU A 251 -20.67 -10.46 -1.16
CA LEU A 251 -20.36 -11.63 -0.33
C LEU A 251 -20.32 -11.26 1.16
N GLU A 252 -19.70 -10.13 1.48
CA GLU A 252 -19.58 -9.64 2.85
C GLU A 252 -20.93 -9.25 3.46
N GLU A 253 -21.82 -8.63 2.66
CA GLU A 253 -23.19 -8.29 3.06
C GLU A 253 -24.01 -9.56 3.38
N LYS A 254 -23.91 -10.60 2.53
CA LYS A 254 -24.63 -11.87 2.76
C LYS A 254 -24.09 -12.66 3.94
N LYS A 255 -22.78 -12.62 4.17
CA LYS A 255 -22.13 -13.37 5.24
C LYS A 255 -20.96 -12.56 5.81
N PRO A 256 -21.21 -11.71 6.81
CA PRO A 256 -20.17 -10.90 7.44
C PRO A 256 -18.97 -11.75 7.93
N GLY A 257 -17.78 -11.16 7.88
CA GLY A 257 -16.51 -11.83 8.17
C GLY A 257 -15.95 -12.65 6.99
N THR A 258 -16.53 -12.57 5.79
CA THR A 258 -16.04 -13.34 4.63
C THR A 258 -14.66 -12.88 4.21
N LEU A 259 -14.41 -11.57 4.15
CA LEU A 259 -13.10 -11.02 3.80
C LEU A 259 -12.01 -11.48 4.79
N LEU A 260 -12.27 -11.40 6.09
CA LEU A 260 -11.36 -11.86 7.13
C LEU A 260 -11.02 -13.35 6.97
N ARG A 261 -12.04 -14.20 6.79
CA ARG A 261 -11.83 -15.64 6.59
C ARG A 261 -11.02 -15.93 5.33
N ILE A 262 -11.26 -15.23 4.23
CA ILE A 262 -10.47 -15.39 3.00
C ILE A 262 -8.99 -15.07 3.28
N LEU A 263 -8.71 -13.95 3.94
CA LEU A 263 -7.34 -13.55 4.25
C LEU A 263 -6.64 -14.57 5.16
N GLU A 264 -7.31 -15.01 6.22
CA GLU A 264 -6.74 -15.94 7.20
C GLU A 264 -6.45 -17.31 6.59
N GLN A 265 -7.39 -17.85 5.82
CA GLN A 265 -7.18 -19.11 5.09
C GLN A 265 -6.09 -18.98 4.03
N PHE A 266 -6.02 -17.83 3.37
CA PHE A 266 -4.95 -17.58 2.40
C PHE A 266 -3.57 -17.51 3.08
N ASP A 267 -3.46 -16.91 4.27
CA ASP A 267 -2.20 -16.89 5.03
C ASP A 267 -1.73 -18.31 5.37
N GLU A 268 -2.63 -19.18 5.82
CA GLU A 268 -2.30 -20.59 6.10
C GLU A 268 -1.80 -21.35 4.87
N ILE A 269 -2.46 -21.15 3.72
CA ILE A 269 -2.06 -21.76 2.44
C ILE A 269 -0.72 -21.20 1.97
N SER A 270 -0.54 -19.88 2.05
CA SER A 270 0.68 -19.19 1.64
C SER A 270 1.88 -19.66 2.44
N GLU A 271 1.76 -19.78 3.77
CA GLU A 271 2.84 -20.29 4.61
C GLU A 271 3.28 -21.71 4.24
N LYS A 272 2.32 -22.60 3.92
CA LYS A 272 2.63 -23.98 3.49
C LYS A 272 3.39 -23.97 2.15
N LEU A 273 2.89 -23.24 1.17
CA LEU A 273 3.52 -23.13 -0.15
C LEU A 273 4.92 -22.50 -0.09
N LYS A 274 5.13 -21.50 0.78
CA LYS A 274 6.45 -20.89 0.99
C LYS A 274 7.47 -21.87 1.59
N LYS A 275 7.05 -22.80 2.45
CA LYS A 275 7.93 -23.84 3.01
C LYS A 275 8.32 -24.88 1.97
N GLU A 276 7.39 -25.22 1.07
CA GLU A 276 7.61 -26.20 0.00
C GLU A 276 8.46 -25.63 -1.14
N HIS A 277 8.25 -24.37 -1.51
CA HIS A 277 9.00 -23.69 -2.55
C HIS A 277 10.10 -22.82 -1.95
N ARG A 278 11.35 -23.30 -1.95
CA ARG A 278 12.54 -22.47 -1.68
C ARG A 278 12.70 -21.40 -2.76
N LEU A 279 11.94 -20.31 -2.64
CA LEU A 279 12.03 -19.14 -3.49
C LEU A 279 13.23 -18.27 -3.07
N THR A 280 14.44 -18.80 -3.21
CA THR A 280 15.67 -18.19 -2.65
C THR A 280 16.73 -17.88 -3.69
N SER A 281 16.36 -17.61 -4.94
CA SER A 281 17.30 -16.98 -5.88
C SER A 281 17.24 -15.46 -5.74
N GLU A 282 18.38 -14.84 -5.48
CA GLU A 282 18.56 -13.38 -5.57
C GLU A 282 18.07 -12.93 -6.95
N LEU A 283 17.18 -11.93 -6.97
CA LEU A 283 16.70 -11.37 -8.23
C LEU A 283 17.86 -10.75 -9.04
N PRO A 284 17.86 -10.89 -10.38
CA PRO A 284 18.85 -10.19 -11.20
C PRO A 284 18.63 -8.68 -11.11
N ASN A 285 19.67 -7.90 -11.42
CA ASN A 285 19.61 -6.45 -11.45
C ASN A 285 19.38 -5.92 -12.86
N CYS A 286 18.66 -4.80 -12.95
CA CYS A 286 18.51 -4.04 -14.19
C CYS A 286 19.85 -3.42 -14.59
N ILE A 287 20.27 -3.58 -15.84
CA ILE A 287 21.55 -3.00 -16.31
C ILE A 287 21.57 -1.46 -16.42
N ILE A 288 20.42 -0.80 -16.26
CA ILE A 288 20.26 0.66 -16.44
C ILE A 288 20.21 1.36 -15.08
N CYS A 289 19.33 0.89 -14.20
CA CYS A 289 19.12 1.53 -12.89
C CYS A 289 19.59 0.67 -11.72
N GLU A 290 20.21 -0.48 -11.98
CA GLU A 290 20.76 -1.42 -10.99
C GLU A 290 19.78 -2.02 -9.97
N GLU A 291 18.52 -1.63 -10.03
CA GLU A 291 17.42 -2.16 -9.22
C GLU A 291 17.07 -3.61 -9.59
N PRO A 292 16.56 -4.41 -8.63
CA PRO A 292 16.15 -5.78 -8.92
C PRO A 292 15.02 -5.86 -9.97
N THR A 293 15.10 -6.87 -10.84
CA THR A 293 14.14 -7.14 -11.92
C THR A 293 13.70 -8.60 -11.92
N THR A 294 12.65 -8.92 -12.68
CA THR A 294 12.15 -10.30 -12.81
C THR A 294 13.22 -11.19 -13.46
N PRO A 295 13.39 -12.46 -13.02
CA PRO A 295 14.26 -13.42 -13.69
C PRO A 295 13.98 -13.52 -15.19
N GLY A 296 15.05 -13.65 -15.99
CA GLY A 296 14.96 -13.69 -17.45
C GLY A 296 14.81 -12.33 -18.15
N ARG A 297 14.88 -11.22 -17.41
CA ARG A 297 14.82 -9.87 -17.98
C ARG A 297 16.12 -9.10 -17.78
N THR A 298 16.60 -8.44 -18.83
CA THR A 298 17.78 -7.55 -18.81
C THR A 298 17.48 -6.18 -18.17
N ILE A 299 16.26 -5.68 -18.36
CA ILE A 299 15.82 -4.39 -17.83
C ILE A 299 14.53 -4.52 -17.01
N CYS A 300 14.41 -3.70 -15.96
CA CYS A 300 13.21 -3.62 -15.14
C CYS A 300 12.05 -3.00 -15.91
N LYS A 301 10.83 -3.23 -15.43
CA LYS A 301 9.62 -2.73 -16.10
C LYS A 301 9.57 -1.20 -16.15
N ASN A 302 10.09 -0.51 -15.13
CA ASN A 302 10.11 0.95 -15.10
C ASN A 302 11.00 1.52 -16.22
N CYS A 303 12.22 0.99 -16.38
CA CYS A 303 13.10 1.38 -17.49
C CYS A 303 12.49 1.04 -18.85
N GLU A 304 11.89 -0.16 -19.00
CA GLU A 304 11.19 -0.55 -20.24
C GLU A 304 10.10 0.47 -20.61
N LEU A 305 9.31 0.93 -19.63
CA LEU A 305 8.25 1.91 -19.85
C LEU A 305 8.79 3.27 -20.29
N LEU A 306 9.87 3.77 -19.68
CA LEU A 306 10.48 5.05 -20.07
C LEU A 306 11.11 4.99 -21.46
N ILE A 307 11.83 3.90 -21.77
CA ILE A 307 12.43 3.69 -23.11
C ILE A 307 11.34 3.65 -24.18
N ARG A 308 10.29 2.84 -23.98
CA ARG A 308 9.16 2.76 -24.93
C ARG A 308 8.53 4.13 -25.13
N SER A 309 8.33 4.88 -24.04
CA SER A 309 7.72 6.23 -24.06
C SER A 309 8.63 7.29 -24.68
N GLY A 310 9.90 6.98 -24.99
CA GLY A 310 10.85 7.92 -25.57
C GLY A 310 11.45 8.91 -24.58
N LEU A 311 11.40 8.58 -23.29
CA LEU A 311 11.90 9.41 -22.19
C LEU A 311 13.33 9.04 -21.78
N MET A 312 13.96 8.11 -22.50
CA MET A 312 15.35 7.70 -22.32
C MET A 312 16.11 7.76 -23.65
N PRO A 313 17.46 7.89 -23.61
CA PRO A 313 18.32 7.86 -24.79
C PRO A 313 18.01 6.68 -25.74
N GLN A 314 18.09 6.94 -27.05
CA GLN A 314 17.75 5.93 -28.08
C GLN A 314 18.63 4.68 -28.01
N GLU A 315 19.86 4.79 -27.53
CA GLU A 315 20.79 3.67 -27.35
C GLU A 315 20.24 2.56 -26.44
N TYR A 316 19.30 2.88 -25.54
CA TYR A 316 18.68 1.89 -24.66
C TYR A 316 17.59 1.06 -25.34
N GLN A 317 17.15 1.42 -26.56
CA GLN A 317 16.14 0.65 -27.29
C GLN A 317 16.58 -0.79 -27.57
N LYS A 318 17.89 -1.03 -27.72
CA LYS A 318 18.48 -2.36 -27.93
C LYS A 318 18.23 -3.34 -26.78
N TYR A 319 17.82 -2.85 -25.60
CA TYR A 319 17.54 -3.67 -24.42
C TYR A 319 16.05 -3.97 -24.24
N LEU A 320 15.17 -3.47 -25.11
CA LEU A 320 13.76 -3.81 -25.05
C LEU A 320 13.56 -5.31 -25.35
N PRO A 321 12.69 -6.01 -24.59
CA PRO A 321 12.37 -7.39 -24.90
C PRO A 321 11.71 -7.46 -26.29
N ILE A 322 12.17 -8.43 -27.10
CA ILE A 322 11.57 -8.77 -28.39
C ILE A 322 10.11 -9.17 -28.12
N SER A 323 9.18 -8.50 -28.79
CA SER A 323 7.73 -8.61 -28.58
C SER A 323 7.17 -9.95 -29.00
#